data_AF-A0A1G7N900-F1
#
_entry.id   AF-A0A1G7N900-F1
#
_cell.length_a   1.000
_cell.length_b   1.000
_cell.length_c   1.000
_cell.angle_alpha   90.00
_cell.angle_beta   90.00
_cell.angle_gamma   90.00
#
_symmetry.space_group_name_H-M   'P 1'
#
loop_
_entity.id
_entity.type
_entity.pdbx_description
1 polymer ?
#
loop_
_entity_poly.entity_id
_entity_poly.type
_entity_poly.pdbx_seq_one_letter_code
_entity_poly.pdbx_strand_id
1 'polypeptide(L)'
;MASDDQPNQGGGLYERRIGAPKTTDEVNGYWLFGFGVLLGLAGVVVFLLTDSATAARGIGYALAALAPVFVMLGAVIRFPLRRGGTALGYLGTAVSVLGVVWFVSIFPDGWFTVSGDPAVITLYGVGLLLIGLAGTVVPLLSDPVYEDYDRMRGEAAAATEAAEEMSGELEATREELASAESELDATREELASTESELEAAREDLTAAEAAAASLRESKARFELFDDASGRPRWRLRHRNGNVIATSGQGYSSRGKAQQGLHSVRRNALGAGLLRIETPVEAAAAIAADDGPEPEDAAEPDVAVPSDDEEVASNATFELFEDAGGDWRWRLVHDNGNIISDSGEGYASKSNAERALGRIRDHVAAADYLRIDPAAFEVFRDAAGEYRWRLVHENGNVLADSGEGYASRAKAEQGLDSVRSNAGGAGLEFPDDEDAEGRAGDGESKATFEVYEDRGGSWRWRLVHDNGNIIADGGEGYASKSNATDAVERVSEYAPDASALAAGSAAFEIYEDASEEWRWRLRHRNGNVLADSGEGYASRSNAVEAVTRVKANAPGAETVEK
;
A
#
# COMPACT_ATOMS: atom_id res chain seq x y z
N MET A 1 10.07 -30.77 -27.76
CA MET A 1 10.72 -32.01 -28.26
C MET A 1 9.99 -33.17 -27.62
N ALA A 2 8.97 -33.70 -28.32
CA ALA A 2 8.27 -34.91 -27.92
C ALA A 2 9.02 -36.09 -28.55
N SER A 3 9.61 -36.94 -27.73
CA SER A 3 10.18 -38.21 -28.19
C SER A 3 9.08 -39.26 -28.17
N ASP A 4 8.55 -39.53 -29.36
CA ASP A 4 7.84 -40.76 -29.71
C ASP A 4 8.77 -41.95 -29.45
N ASP A 5 8.47 -42.73 -28.41
CA ASP A 5 9.02 -44.07 -28.27
C ASP A 5 7.91 -45.06 -28.65
N GLN A 6 8.03 -45.62 -29.84
CA GLN A 6 7.06 -46.56 -30.40
C GLN A 6 7.01 -47.83 -29.54
N PRO A 7 5.84 -48.27 -29.05
CA PRO A 7 5.74 -49.55 -28.37
C PRO A 7 5.93 -50.67 -29.41
N ASN A 8 7.05 -51.36 -29.26
CA ASN A 8 7.45 -52.62 -29.87
C ASN A 8 6.25 -53.46 -30.39
N GLN A 9 6.07 -53.52 -31.72
CA GLN A 9 5.11 -54.41 -32.40
C GLN A 9 5.52 -55.88 -32.28
N GLY A 10 5.52 -56.39 -31.05
CA GLY A 10 5.95 -57.73 -30.68
C GLY A 10 4.80 -58.68 -30.38
N GLY A 11 3.60 -58.46 -30.96
CA GLY A 11 2.51 -59.43 -30.83
C GLY A 11 2.94 -60.77 -31.39
N GLY A 12 3.12 -61.76 -30.50
CA GLY A 12 3.59 -63.10 -30.82
C GLY A 12 2.68 -63.80 -31.84
N LEU A 13 3.14 -64.94 -32.39
CA LEU A 13 2.38 -65.73 -33.39
C LEU A 13 0.92 -66.02 -32.97
N TYR A 14 0.68 -66.17 -31.67
CA TYR A 14 -0.65 -66.36 -31.11
C TYR A 14 -1.56 -65.15 -31.33
N GLU A 15 -1.13 -63.95 -30.92
CA GLU A 15 -1.91 -62.72 -31.03
C GLU A 15 -2.22 -62.36 -32.49
N ARG A 16 -1.25 -62.61 -33.38
CA ARG A 16 -1.37 -62.34 -34.82
C ARG A 16 -2.33 -63.26 -35.57
N ARG A 17 -2.62 -64.46 -35.04
CA ARG A 17 -3.37 -65.51 -35.76
C ARG A 17 -4.65 -65.97 -35.05
N ILE A 18 -4.74 -65.80 -33.74
CA ILE A 18 -5.84 -66.33 -32.91
C ILE A 18 -6.62 -65.19 -32.25
N GLY A 19 -5.95 -64.17 -31.71
CA GLY A 19 -6.58 -62.98 -31.13
C GLY A 19 -5.84 -62.43 -29.90
N ALA A 20 -6.30 -61.27 -29.41
CA ALA A 20 -5.74 -60.64 -28.21
C ALA A 20 -5.99 -61.53 -26.97
N PRO A 21 -4.94 -62.03 -26.29
CA PRO A 21 -5.09 -62.90 -25.13
C PRO A 21 -5.72 -62.13 -23.96
N LYS A 22 -6.64 -62.78 -23.23
CA LYS A 22 -7.22 -62.17 -22.01
C LYS A 22 -6.29 -62.27 -20.80
N THR A 23 -5.39 -63.25 -20.81
CA THR A 23 -4.35 -63.46 -19.78
C THR A 23 -3.05 -63.93 -20.43
N THR A 24 -1.90 -63.65 -19.82
CA THR A 24 -0.59 -64.14 -20.30
C THR A 24 -0.52 -65.68 -20.31
N ASP A 25 -1.22 -66.33 -19.38
CA ASP A 25 -1.28 -67.78 -19.23
C ASP A 25 -2.06 -68.46 -20.37
N GLU A 26 -3.01 -67.78 -21.01
CA GLU A 26 -3.78 -68.31 -22.14
C GLU A 26 -2.88 -68.74 -23.31
N VAL A 27 -1.85 -67.93 -23.60
CA VAL A 27 -0.90 -68.18 -24.70
C VAL A 27 -0.04 -69.40 -24.39
N ASN A 28 0.48 -69.48 -23.16
CA ASN A 28 1.32 -70.59 -22.71
C ASN A 28 0.53 -71.91 -22.66
N GLY A 29 -0.70 -71.87 -22.14
CA GLY A 29 -1.60 -73.03 -22.10
C GLY A 29 -1.92 -73.56 -23.49
N TYR A 30 -2.14 -72.68 -24.48
CA TYR A 30 -2.39 -73.08 -25.86
C TYR A 30 -1.20 -73.82 -26.49
N TRP A 31 0.01 -73.27 -26.36
CA TRP A 31 1.21 -73.92 -26.89
C TRP A 31 1.51 -75.24 -26.18
N LEU A 32 1.27 -75.32 -24.87
CA LEU A 32 1.46 -76.53 -24.09
C LEU A 32 0.46 -77.63 -24.49
N PHE A 33 -0.79 -77.26 -24.74
CA PHE A 33 -1.81 -78.17 -25.30
C PHE A 33 -1.37 -78.71 -26.66
N GLY A 34 -0.96 -77.82 -27.58
CA GLY A 34 -0.46 -78.20 -28.90
C GLY A 34 0.76 -79.12 -28.82
N PHE A 35 1.69 -78.82 -27.92
CA PHE A 35 2.86 -79.65 -27.65
C PHE A 35 2.47 -81.06 -27.17
N GLY A 36 1.52 -81.18 -26.23
CA GLY A 36 1.04 -82.47 -25.75
C GLY A 36 0.41 -83.32 -26.88
N VAL A 37 -0.38 -82.72 -27.76
CA VAL A 37 -0.95 -83.40 -28.94
C VAL A 37 0.14 -83.92 -29.87
N LEU A 38 1.13 -83.08 -30.19
CA LEU A 38 2.26 -83.46 -31.04
C LEU A 38 3.11 -84.58 -30.41
N LEU A 39 3.32 -84.52 -29.09
CA LEU A 39 4.05 -85.53 -28.33
C LEU A 39 3.34 -86.90 -28.39
N GLY A 40 2.02 -86.91 -28.28
CA GLY A 40 1.21 -88.12 -28.42
C GLY A 40 1.29 -88.73 -29.82
N LEU A 41 1.19 -87.90 -30.86
CA LEU A 41 1.36 -88.34 -32.25
C LEU A 41 2.76 -88.93 -32.49
N ALA A 42 3.81 -88.28 -31.97
CA ALA A 42 5.17 -88.79 -32.05
C ALA A 42 5.31 -90.15 -31.34
N GLY A 43 4.71 -90.30 -30.15
CA GLY A 43 4.68 -91.57 -29.43
C GLY A 43 4.03 -92.70 -30.21
N VAL A 44 2.89 -92.43 -30.87
CA VAL A 44 2.21 -93.39 -31.75
C VAL A 44 3.09 -93.79 -32.94
N VAL A 45 3.75 -92.83 -33.58
CA VAL A 45 4.66 -93.12 -34.70
C VAL A 45 5.81 -94.03 -34.25
N VAL A 46 6.46 -93.71 -33.12
CA VAL A 46 7.54 -94.56 -32.57
C VAL A 46 7.01 -95.95 -32.24
N PHE A 47 5.83 -96.06 -31.64
CA PHE A 47 5.19 -97.34 -31.33
C PHE A 47 4.94 -98.20 -32.57
N LEU A 48 4.50 -97.61 -33.68
CA LEU A 48 4.21 -98.34 -34.93
C LEU A 48 5.48 -98.80 -35.66
N LEU A 49 6.60 -98.09 -35.48
CA LEU A 49 7.88 -98.37 -36.14
C LEU A 49 8.80 -99.30 -35.33
N THR A 50 8.40 -99.75 -34.15
CA THR A 50 9.26 -100.50 -33.22
C THR A 50 8.68 -101.86 -32.84
N ASP A 51 9.57 -102.85 -32.75
CA ASP A 51 9.20 -104.22 -32.36
C ASP A 51 8.72 -104.29 -30.91
N SER A 52 7.82 -105.23 -30.64
CA SER A 52 7.29 -105.48 -29.30
C SER A 52 8.40 -105.81 -28.29
N ALA A 53 8.24 -105.36 -27.05
CA ALA A 53 9.16 -105.61 -25.93
C ALA A 53 10.61 -105.11 -26.15
N THR A 54 10.79 -104.03 -26.92
CA THR A 54 12.09 -103.34 -27.07
C THR A 54 12.13 -102.02 -26.30
N ALA A 55 13.32 -101.58 -25.88
CA ALA A 55 13.51 -100.26 -25.25
C ALA A 55 12.99 -99.11 -26.14
N ALA A 56 13.15 -99.24 -27.46
CA ALA A 56 12.64 -98.26 -28.43
C ALA A 56 11.10 -98.14 -28.38
N ARG A 57 10.38 -99.24 -28.18
CA ARG A 57 8.93 -99.22 -28.00
C ARG A 57 8.50 -98.64 -26.65
N GLY A 58 9.33 -98.82 -25.62
CA GLY A 58 9.19 -98.14 -24.33
C GLY A 58 9.14 -96.62 -24.47
N ILE A 59 10.00 -96.05 -25.33
CA ILE A 59 9.99 -94.60 -25.62
C ILE A 59 8.65 -94.19 -26.25
N GLY A 60 8.10 -94.99 -27.16
CA GLY A 60 6.78 -94.74 -27.76
C GLY A 60 5.67 -94.65 -26.71
N TYR A 61 5.63 -95.59 -25.76
CA TYR A 61 4.69 -95.57 -24.64
C TYR A 61 4.90 -94.37 -23.72
N ALA A 62 6.14 -94.01 -23.41
CA ALA A 62 6.45 -92.86 -22.56
C ALA A 62 5.98 -91.53 -23.18
N LEU A 63 6.23 -91.34 -24.48
CA LEU A 63 5.76 -90.15 -25.22
C LEU A 63 4.24 -90.09 -25.26
N ALA A 64 3.58 -91.23 -25.52
CA ALA A 64 2.12 -91.31 -25.50
C ALA A 64 1.53 -91.05 -24.10
N ALA A 65 2.20 -91.48 -23.03
CA ALA A 65 1.79 -91.24 -21.66
C ALA A 65 2.01 -89.79 -21.20
N LEU A 66 3.00 -89.07 -21.74
CA LEU A 66 3.20 -87.66 -21.44
C LEU A 66 2.17 -86.75 -22.13
N ALA A 67 1.60 -87.18 -23.27
CA ALA A 67 0.63 -86.41 -24.03
C ALA A 67 -0.58 -85.91 -23.21
N PRO A 68 -1.36 -86.76 -22.50
CA PRO A 68 -2.50 -86.30 -21.70
C PRO A 68 -2.09 -85.39 -20.55
N VAL A 69 -0.87 -85.53 -19.99
CA VAL A 69 -0.38 -84.66 -18.91
C VAL A 69 -0.25 -83.22 -19.42
N PHE A 70 0.42 -83.02 -20.55
CA PHE A 70 0.60 -81.70 -21.14
C PHE A 70 -0.69 -81.12 -21.73
N VAL A 71 -1.55 -81.97 -22.30
CA VAL A 71 -2.88 -81.56 -22.78
C VAL A 71 -3.76 -81.06 -21.63
N MET A 72 -3.83 -81.81 -20.53
CA MET A 72 -4.61 -81.42 -19.37
C MET A 72 -4.03 -80.19 -18.68
N LEU A 73 -2.72 -80.12 -18.47
CA LEU A 73 -2.07 -78.94 -17.89
C LEU A 73 -2.27 -77.70 -18.78
N GLY A 74 -2.15 -77.84 -20.10
CA GLY A 74 -2.41 -76.75 -21.05
C GLY A 74 -3.85 -76.25 -20.99
N ALA A 75 -4.82 -77.16 -20.86
CA ALA A 75 -6.23 -76.81 -20.68
C ALA A 75 -6.49 -76.11 -19.33
N VAL A 76 -5.87 -76.59 -18.25
CA VAL A 76 -5.96 -76.02 -16.90
C VAL A 76 -5.40 -74.59 -16.86
N ILE A 77 -4.19 -74.37 -17.41
CA ILE A 77 -3.55 -73.05 -17.46
C ILE A 77 -4.34 -72.05 -18.32
N ARG A 78 -5.11 -72.53 -19.30
CA ARG A 78 -5.96 -71.68 -20.15
C ARG A 78 -7.14 -71.08 -19.40
N PHE A 79 -7.58 -71.71 -18.32
CA PHE A 79 -8.56 -71.11 -17.43
C PHE A 79 -7.86 -70.06 -16.54
N PRO A 80 -8.52 -68.94 -16.21
CA PRO A 80 -7.98 -67.94 -15.28
C PRO A 80 -8.00 -68.49 -13.85
N LEU A 81 -7.15 -69.48 -13.58
CA LEU A 81 -7.07 -70.15 -12.28
C LEU A 81 -6.23 -69.33 -11.31
N ARG A 82 -6.65 -69.30 -10.05
CA ARG A 82 -5.84 -68.77 -8.95
C ARG A 82 -4.54 -69.56 -8.81
N ARG A 83 -3.52 -68.93 -8.21
CA ARG A 83 -2.19 -69.53 -7.96
C ARG A 83 -2.25 -70.95 -7.38
N GLY A 84 -3.24 -71.25 -6.53
CA GLY A 84 -3.46 -72.58 -5.96
C GLY A 84 -3.86 -73.65 -6.99
N GLY A 85 -4.70 -73.31 -7.97
CA GLY A 85 -5.08 -74.22 -9.06
C GLY A 85 -3.89 -74.50 -9.98
N THR A 86 -3.14 -73.47 -10.36
CA THR A 86 -1.94 -73.62 -11.18
C THR A 86 -0.86 -74.44 -10.47
N ALA A 87 -0.63 -74.21 -9.16
CA ALA A 87 0.30 -74.98 -8.35
C ALA A 87 -0.09 -76.45 -8.24
N LEU A 88 -1.39 -76.75 -8.04
CA LEU A 88 -1.91 -78.11 -8.00
C LEU A 88 -1.77 -78.83 -9.35
N GLY A 89 -1.99 -78.11 -10.46
CA GLY A 89 -1.75 -78.62 -11.82
C GLY A 89 -0.28 -78.95 -12.09
N TYR A 90 0.66 -78.09 -11.66
CA TYR A 90 2.09 -78.38 -11.77
C TYR A 90 2.52 -79.56 -10.88
N LEU A 91 1.97 -79.67 -9.67
CA LEU A 91 2.23 -80.80 -8.78
C LEU A 91 1.76 -82.13 -9.42
N GLY A 92 0.54 -82.17 -9.95
CA GLY A 92 0.02 -83.35 -10.65
C GLY A 92 0.84 -83.72 -11.89
N THR A 93 1.35 -82.72 -12.60
CA THR A 93 2.26 -82.90 -13.73
C THR A 93 3.58 -83.54 -13.30
N ALA A 94 4.21 -83.03 -12.24
CA ALA A 94 5.44 -83.59 -11.70
C ALA A 94 5.27 -85.05 -11.26
N VAL A 95 4.16 -85.37 -10.59
CA VAL A 95 3.83 -86.74 -10.16
C VAL A 95 3.64 -87.67 -11.38
N SER A 96 2.94 -87.21 -12.42
CA SER A 96 2.72 -87.99 -13.65
C SER A 96 4.02 -88.26 -14.39
N VAL A 97 4.88 -87.25 -14.54
CA VAL A 97 6.20 -87.37 -15.17
C VAL A 97 7.08 -88.35 -14.39
N LEU A 98 7.03 -88.34 -13.05
CA LEU A 98 7.77 -89.30 -12.22
C LEU A 98 7.32 -90.75 -12.48
N GLY A 99 6.01 -90.97 -12.65
CA GLY A 99 5.47 -92.26 -13.10
C GLY A 99 6.01 -92.70 -14.47
N VAL A 100 6.09 -91.78 -15.44
CA VAL A 100 6.65 -92.09 -16.77
C VAL A 100 8.16 -92.40 -16.71
N VAL A 101 8.92 -91.67 -15.90
CA VAL A 101 10.36 -91.94 -15.71
C VAL A 101 10.56 -93.32 -15.07
N TRP A 102 9.74 -93.66 -14.07
CA TRP A 102 9.80 -94.98 -13.44
C TRP A 102 9.46 -96.10 -14.44
N PHE A 103 8.44 -95.89 -15.29
CA PHE A 103 8.11 -96.81 -16.39
C PHE A 103 9.32 -97.07 -17.31
N VAL A 104 9.98 -96.01 -17.80
CA VAL A 104 11.13 -96.14 -18.70
C VAL A 104 12.29 -96.89 -18.03
N SER A 105 12.46 -96.74 -16.71
CA SER A 105 13.51 -97.42 -15.97
C SER A 105 13.31 -98.94 -15.82
N ILE A 106 12.06 -99.43 -15.86
CA ILE A 106 11.76 -100.86 -15.64
C ILE A 106 11.41 -101.60 -16.93
N PHE A 107 11.06 -100.90 -18.01
CA PHE A 107 10.70 -101.50 -19.29
C PHE A 107 11.96 -101.80 -20.14
N PRO A 108 12.08 -102.95 -20.83
CA PRO A 108 11.08 -104.01 -21.00
C PRO A 108 11.14 -105.13 -19.95
N ASP A 109 12.28 -105.35 -19.29
CA ASP A 109 12.55 -106.58 -18.53
C ASP A 109 11.77 -106.70 -17.20
N GLY A 110 11.45 -105.56 -16.57
CA GLY A 110 10.70 -105.47 -15.31
C GLY A 110 9.20 -105.19 -15.48
N TRP A 111 8.68 -105.17 -16.71
CA TRP A 111 7.28 -104.85 -16.98
C TRP A 111 6.43 -106.12 -17.19
N PHE A 112 5.35 -106.27 -16.40
CA PHE A 112 4.45 -107.43 -16.54
C PHE A 112 3.60 -107.32 -17.83
N THR A 113 3.76 -108.28 -18.74
CA THR A 113 3.07 -108.27 -20.05
C THR A 113 1.56 -108.51 -19.97
N VAL A 114 1.06 -109.08 -18.87
CA VAL A 114 -0.37 -109.40 -18.69
C VAL A 114 -1.15 -108.26 -18.04
N SER A 115 -0.58 -107.57 -17.06
CA SER A 115 -1.29 -106.57 -16.23
C SER A 115 -0.62 -105.20 -16.18
N GLY A 116 0.61 -105.06 -16.68
CA GLY A 116 1.49 -103.93 -16.36
C GLY A 116 1.91 -103.90 -14.89
N ASP A 117 2.70 -102.89 -14.51
CA ASP A 117 3.08 -102.62 -13.13
C ASP A 117 2.03 -101.72 -12.43
N PRO A 118 1.29 -102.22 -11.41
CA PRO A 118 0.23 -101.46 -10.76
C PRO A 118 0.73 -100.21 -10.03
N ALA A 119 1.95 -100.21 -9.51
CA ALA A 119 2.48 -99.08 -8.74
C ALA A 119 2.79 -97.90 -9.67
N VAL A 120 3.40 -98.17 -10.82
CA VAL A 120 3.67 -97.17 -11.85
C VAL A 120 2.36 -96.57 -12.39
N ILE A 121 1.38 -97.43 -12.70
CA ILE A 121 0.07 -96.99 -13.21
C ILE A 121 -0.67 -96.15 -12.17
N THR A 122 -0.64 -96.55 -10.89
CA THR A 122 -1.29 -95.80 -9.81
C THR A 122 -0.66 -94.43 -9.63
N LEU A 123 0.67 -94.33 -9.61
CA LEU A 123 1.38 -93.07 -9.45
C LEU A 123 1.03 -92.09 -10.59
N TYR A 124 1.07 -92.59 -11.83
CA TYR A 124 0.68 -91.80 -12.99
C TYR A 124 -0.79 -91.36 -12.93
N GLY A 125 -1.70 -92.25 -12.53
CA GLY A 125 -3.13 -91.95 -12.37
C GLY A 125 -3.41 -90.89 -11.30
N VAL A 126 -2.69 -90.92 -10.17
CA VAL A 126 -2.78 -89.88 -9.11
C VAL A 126 -2.36 -88.52 -9.66
N GLY A 127 -1.28 -88.49 -10.45
CA GLY A 127 -0.84 -87.25 -11.10
C GLY A 127 -1.91 -86.64 -12.02
N LEU A 128 -2.53 -87.46 -12.88
CA LEU A 128 -3.63 -87.00 -13.74
C LEU A 128 -4.85 -86.53 -12.94
N LEU A 129 -5.20 -87.22 -11.85
CA LEU A 129 -6.30 -86.83 -10.97
C LEU A 129 -6.07 -85.43 -10.37
N LEU A 130 -4.85 -85.13 -9.90
CA LEU A 130 -4.50 -83.82 -9.34
C LEU A 130 -4.65 -82.71 -10.38
N ILE A 131 -4.23 -82.94 -11.63
CA ILE A 131 -4.40 -81.98 -12.73
C ILE A 131 -5.90 -81.78 -13.02
N GLY A 132 -6.69 -82.86 -13.04
CA GLY A 132 -8.14 -82.78 -13.23
C GLY A 132 -8.85 -81.97 -12.14
N LEU A 133 -8.49 -82.20 -10.88
CA LEU A 133 -9.04 -81.47 -9.72
C LEU A 133 -8.69 -79.98 -9.77
N ALA A 134 -7.47 -79.64 -10.21
CA ALA A 134 -7.05 -78.26 -10.41
C ALA A 134 -7.94 -77.50 -11.40
N GLY A 135 -8.34 -78.13 -12.51
CA GLY A 135 -9.19 -77.51 -13.52
C GLY A 135 -10.68 -77.48 -13.17
N THR A 136 -11.16 -78.39 -12.32
CA THR A 136 -12.61 -78.59 -12.11
C THR A 136 -13.11 -78.14 -10.74
N VAL A 137 -12.35 -78.36 -9.68
CA VAL A 137 -12.80 -78.12 -8.31
C VAL A 137 -12.34 -76.76 -7.79
N VAL A 138 -11.10 -76.37 -8.10
CA VAL A 138 -10.54 -75.09 -7.63
C VAL A 138 -11.35 -73.86 -8.09
N PRO A 139 -11.86 -73.80 -9.33
CA PRO A 139 -12.76 -72.71 -9.75
C PRO A 139 -14.05 -72.63 -8.94
N LEU A 140 -14.64 -73.77 -8.57
CA LEU A 140 -15.91 -73.83 -7.86
C LEU A 140 -15.81 -73.40 -6.39
N LEU A 141 -14.63 -73.54 -5.78
CA LEU A 141 -14.36 -73.12 -4.41
C LEU A 141 -13.90 -71.66 -4.30
N SER A 142 -13.60 -71.02 -5.43
CA SER A 142 -13.08 -69.65 -5.47
C SER A 142 -14.21 -68.71 -5.87
N ASP A 143 -14.88 -68.09 -4.89
CA ASP A 143 -16.01 -67.19 -5.15
C ASP A 143 -15.51 -65.86 -5.75
N PRO A 144 -15.92 -65.47 -6.97
CA PRO A 144 -15.47 -64.24 -7.63
C PRO A 144 -16.09 -62.96 -7.03
N VAL A 145 -17.20 -63.06 -6.28
CA VAL A 145 -18.00 -61.89 -5.85
C VAL A 145 -17.33 -61.09 -4.72
N TYR A 146 -16.53 -61.73 -3.87
CA TYR A 146 -15.94 -61.07 -2.71
C TYR A 146 -14.77 -60.14 -3.08
N GLU A 147 -13.95 -60.53 -4.06
CA GLU A 147 -12.80 -59.73 -4.51
C GLU A 147 -13.24 -58.52 -5.36
N ASP A 148 -14.29 -58.66 -6.17
CA ASP A 148 -14.88 -57.53 -6.89
C ASP A 148 -15.46 -56.48 -5.92
N TYR A 149 -16.05 -56.92 -4.81
CA TYR A 149 -16.56 -56.02 -3.76
C TYR A 149 -15.43 -55.25 -3.06
N ASP A 150 -14.33 -55.92 -2.69
CA ASP A 150 -13.17 -55.26 -2.07
C ASP A 150 -12.48 -54.30 -3.04
N ARG A 151 -12.40 -54.63 -4.34
CA ARG A 151 -11.91 -53.69 -5.36
C ARG A 151 -12.81 -52.46 -5.47
N MET A 152 -14.13 -52.65 -5.62
CA MET A 152 -15.08 -51.54 -5.70
C MET A 152 -15.04 -50.66 -4.44
N ARG A 153 -14.85 -51.27 -3.26
CA ARG A 153 -14.68 -50.54 -2.01
C ARG A 153 -13.38 -49.72 -1.99
N GLY A 154 -12.28 -50.27 -2.50
CA GLY A 154 -11.01 -49.56 -2.64
C GLY A 154 -11.09 -48.40 -3.63
N GLU A 155 -11.73 -48.60 -4.77
CA GLU A 155 -11.98 -47.54 -5.77
C GLU A 155 -12.88 -46.43 -5.21
N ALA A 156 -13.94 -46.78 -4.47
CA ALA A 156 -14.81 -45.81 -3.82
C ALA A 156 -14.10 -45.01 -2.71
N ALA A 157 -13.23 -45.67 -1.94
CA ALA A 157 -12.41 -44.99 -0.93
C ALA A 157 -11.42 -44.02 -1.59
N ALA A 158 -10.71 -44.45 -2.63
CA ALA A 158 -9.79 -43.60 -3.38
C ALA A 158 -10.50 -42.42 -4.05
N ALA A 159 -11.72 -42.64 -4.58
CA ALA A 159 -12.53 -41.57 -5.16
C ALA A 159 -13.00 -40.56 -4.10
N THR A 160 -13.27 -41.01 -2.88
CA THR A 160 -13.64 -40.14 -1.76
C THR A 160 -12.45 -39.30 -1.31
N GLU A 161 -11.27 -39.91 -1.17
CA GLU A 161 -10.03 -39.22 -0.82
C GLU A 161 -9.67 -38.15 -1.86
N ALA A 162 -9.77 -38.48 -3.15
CA ALA A 162 -9.57 -37.50 -4.22
C ALA A 162 -10.61 -36.36 -4.18
N ALA A 163 -11.87 -36.65 -3.83
CA ALA A 163 -12.89 -35.63 -3.68
C ALA A 163 -12.64 -34.72 -2.47
N GLU A 164 -12.16 -35.27 -1.36
CA GLU A 164 -11.75 -34.51 -0.17
C GLU A 164 -10.55 -33.60 -0.49
N GLU A 165 -9.53 -34.10 -1.20
CA GLU A 165 -8.39 -33.30 -1.67
C GLU A 165 -8.83 -32.14 -2.56
N MET A 166 -9.65 -32.42 -3.58
CA MET A 166 -10.20 -31.38 -4.46
C MET A 166 -11.07 -30.38 -3.69
N SER A 167 -11.80 -30.82 -2.65
CA SER A 167 -12.60 -29.92 -1.83
C SER A 167 -11.72 -29.00 -0.98
N GLY A 168 -10.61 -29.50 -0.44
CA GLY A 168 -9.62 -28.70 0.30
C GLY A 168 -8.93 -27.67 -0.60
N GLU A 169 -8.55 -28.05 -1.83
CA GLU A 169 -8.00 -27.12 -2.81
C GLU A 169 -9.02 -26.03 -3.20
N LEU A 170 -10.29 -26.40 -3.33
CA LEU A 170 -11.38 -25.45 -3.62
C LEU A 170 -11.65 -24.50 -2.46
N GLU A 171 -11.52 -24.95 -1.21
CA GLU A 171 -11.62 -24.08 -0.04
C GLU A 171 -10.44 -23.10 0.05
N ALA A 172 -9.21 -23.58 -0.15
CA ALA A 172 -8.02 -22.73 -0.17
C ALA A 172 -8.11 -21.64 -1.26
N THR A 173 -8.53 -22.01 -2.48
CA THR A 173 -8.71 -21.03 -3.57
C THR A 173 -9.83 -20.03 -3.29
N ARG A 174 -10.89 -20.41 -2.56
CA ARG A 174 -11.93 -19.47 -2.12
C ARG A 174 -11.42 -18.51 -1.04
N GLU A 175 -10.59 -18.97 -0.12
CA GLU A 175 -9.96 -18.11 0.88
C GLU A 175 -9.00 -17.10 0.21
N GLU A 176 -8.18 -17.55 -0.75
CA GLU A 176 -7.34 -16.67 -1.55
C GLU A 176 -8.17 -15.63 -2.32
N LEU A 177 -9.29 -16.04 -2.93
CA LEU A 177 -10.20 -15.13 -3.62
C LEU A 177 -10.80 -14.10 -2.66
N ALA A 178 -11.25 -14.51 -1.48
CA ALA A 178 -11.80 -13.61 -0.47
C ALA A 178 -10.75 -12.60 0.03
N SER A 179 -9.50 -13.04 0.20
CA SER A 179 -8.37 -12.16 0.52
C SER A 179 -8.12 -11.13 -0.60
N ALA A 180 -8.11 -11.58 -1.85
CA ALA A 180 -7.91 -10.70 -3.01
C ALA A 180 -9.07 -9.70 -3.18
N GLU A 181 -10.31 -10.11 -2.93
CA GLU A 181 -11.47 -9.21 -2.93
C GLU A 181 -11.35 -8.14 -1.83
N SER A 182 -10.93 -8.52 -0.62
CA SER A 182 -10.68 -7.57 0.47
C SER A 182 -9.55 -6.59 0.15
N GLU A 183 -8.44 -7.05 -0.45
CA GLU A 183 -7.34 -6.18 -0.88
C GLU A 183 -7.79 -5.21 -1.97
N LEU A 184 -8.64 -5.67 -2.89
CA LEU A 184 -9.19 -4.84 -3.96
C LEU A 184 -10.12 -3.75 -3.42
N ASP A 185 -10.96 -4.07 -2.43
CA ASP A 185 -11.83 -3.08 -1.80
C ASP A 185 -11.04 -2.04 -1.00
N ALA A 186 -10.00 -2.46 -0.26
CA ALA A 186 -9.08 -1.52 0.40
C ALA A 186 -8.40 -0.59 -0.61
N THR A 187 -7.94 -1.13 -1.74
CA THR A 187 -7.33 -0.33 -2.82
C THR A 187 -8.32 0.65 -3.44
N ARG A 188 -9.60 0.28 -3.58
CA ARG A 188 -10.66 1.17 -4.07
C ARG A 188 -10.93 2.32 -3.10
N GLU A 189 -10.94 2.05 -1.80
CA GLU A 189 -11.08 3.10 -0.78
C GLU A 189 -9.90 4.07 -0.80
N GLU A 190 -8.67 3.56 -0.94
CA GLU A 190 -7.46 4.40 -1.07
C GLU A 190 -7.51 5.26 -2.34
N LEU A 191 -7.97 4.69 -3.46
CA LEU A 191 -8.16 5.43 -4.71
C LEU A 191 -9.20 6.55 -4.54
N ALA A 192 -10.33 6.27 -3.90
CA ALA A 192 -11.36 7.27 -3.64
C ALA A 192 -10.86 8.41 -2.73
N SER A 193 -10.04 8.09 -1.72
CA SER A 193 -9.36 9.09 -0.90
C SER A 193 -8.42 9.97 -1.73
N THR A 194 -7.60 9.34 -2.59
CA THR A 194 -6.65 10.04 -3.45
C THR A 194 -7.35 10.95 -4.46
N GLU A 195 -8.47 10.51 -5.05
CA GLU A 195 -9.28 11.33 -5.96
C GLU A 195 -9.85 12.57 -5.25
N SER A 196 -10.32 12.41 -4.01
CA SER A 196 -10.80 13.52 -3.17
C SER A 196 -9.70 14.52 -2.84
N GLU A 197 -8.50 14.04 -2.47
CA GLU A 197 -7.33 14.89 -2.24
C GLU A 197 -6.90 15.64 -3.49
N LEU A 198 -6.94 15.00 -4.66
CA LEU A 198 -6.62 15.61 -5.93
C LEU A 198 -7.61 16.72 -6.30
N GLU A 199 -8.90 16.52 -6.04
CA GLU A 199 -9.91 17.53 -6.31
C GLU A 199 -9.75 18.73 -5.38
N ALA A 200 -9.49 18.50 -4.09
CA ALA A 200 -9.16 19.57 -3.14
C ALA A 200 -7.92 20.36 -3.58
N ALA A 201 -6.87 19.67 -4.06
CA ALA A 201 -5.67 20.33 -4.56
C ALA A 201 -5.93 21.18 -5.83
N ARG A 202 -6.86 20.75 -6.69
CA ARG A 202 -7.29 21.53 -7.87
C ARG A 202 -8.09 22.77 -7.48
N GLU A 203 -8.95 22.66 -6.48
CA GLU A 203 -9.67 23.81 -5.94
C GLU A 203 -8.69 24.82 -5.31
N ASP A 204 -7.73 24.35 -4.53
CA ASP A 204 -6.65 25.16 -3.95
C ASP A 204 -5.82 25.87 -5.04
N LEU A 205 -5.46 25.16 -6.12
CA LEU A 205 -4.76 25.74 -7.25
C LEU A 205 -5.59 26.85 -7.92
N THR A 206 -6.87 26.59 -8.15
CA THR A 206 -7.78 27.57 -8.76
C THR A 206 -7.93 28.82 -7.89
N ALA A 207 -8.03 28.64 -6.57
CA ALA A 207 -8.08 29.74 -5.61
C ALA A 207 -6.76 30.54 -5.58
N ALA A 208 -5.61 29.85 -5.62
CA ALA A 208 -4.30 30.48 -5.70
C ALA A 208 -4.12 31.28 -7.00
N GLU A 209 -4.56 30.74 -8.13
CA GLU A 209 -4.57 31.44 -9.42
C GLU A 209 -5.47 32.69 -9.38
N ALA A 210 -6.65 32.60 -8.77
CA ALA A 210 -7.56 33.72 -8.59
C ALA A 210 -6.97 34.80 -7.66
N ALA A 211 -6.32 34.40 -6.56
CA ALA A 211 -5.61 35.31 -5.65
C ALA A 211 -4.43 35.98 -6.36
N ALA A 212 -3.65 35.23 -7.15
CA ALA A 212 -2.57 35.80 -7.96
C ALA A 212 -3.10 36.76 -9.03
N ALA A 213 -4.29 36.51 -9.60
CA ALA A 213 -4.95 37.42 -10.53
C ALA A 213 -5.42 38.70 -9.83
N SER A 214 -6.01 38.61 -8.63
CA SER A 214 -6.46 39.77 -7.86
C SER A 214 -5.30 40.64 -7.37
N LEU A 215 -4.17 40.03 -6.97
CA LEU A 215 -2.94 40.75 -6.64
C LEU A 215 -2.37 41.56 -7.82
N ARG A 216 -2.63 41.12 -9.06
CA ARG A 216 -2.24 41.86 -10.27
C ARG A 216 -3.21 42.99 -10.62
N GLU A 217 -4.41 43.02 -10.04
CA GLU A 217 -5.40 44.07 -10.27
C GLU A 217 -5.12 45.31 -9.38
N SER A 218 -4.20 46.17 -9.83
CA SER A 218 -3.86 47.37 -9.07
C SER A 218 -4.93 48.46 -9.19
N LYS A 219 -5.50 48.87 -8.05
CA LYS A 219 -6.41 50.04 -7.92
C LYS A 219 -5.67 51.39 -7.85
N ALA A 220 -4.35 51.37 -8.00
CA ALA A 220 -3.50 52.55 -7.90
C ALA A 220 -2.61 52.70 -9.14
N ARG A 221 -2.18 53.94 -9.41
CA ARG A 221 -1.31 54.28 -10.54
C ARG A 221 -0.09 55.04 -10.05
N PHE A 222 1.08 54.67 -10.57
CA PHE A 222 2.29 55.48 -10.39
C PHE A 222 2.28 56.70 -11.31
N GLU A 223 2.53 57.85 -10.72
CA GLU A 223 2.68 59.14 -11.41
C GLU A 223 4.13 59.60 -11.25
N LEU A 224 4.76 59.97 -12.36
CA LEU A 224 6.11 60.55 -12.37
C LEU A 224 5.96 62.06 -12.62
N PHE A 225 6.44 62.89 -11.71
CA PHE A 225 6.27 64.35 -11.75
C PHE A 225 7.54 65.06 -11.26
N ASP A 226 7.71 66.33 -11.59
CA ASP A 226 8.82 67.13 -11.09
C ASP A 226 8.35 67.93 -9.86
N ASP A 227 9.17 67.99 -8.81
CA ASP A 227 8.88 68.78 -7.62
C ASP A 227 9.09 70.29 -7.84
N ALA A 228 8.79 71.11 -6.82
CA ALA A 228 8.95 72.57 -6.90
C ALA A 228 10.40 73.03 -7.16
N SER A 229 11.38 72.14 -6.95
CA SER A 229 12.80 72.36 -7.22
C SER A 229 13.24 71.80 -8.58
N GLY A 230 12.31 71.30 -9.40
CA GLY A 230 12.57 70.72 -10.72
C GLY A 230 13.18 69.32 -10.67
N ARG A 231 13.16 68.64 -9.52
CA ARG A 231 13.70 67.28 -9.38
C ARG A 231 12.61 66.23 -9.65
N PRO A 232 12.87 65.22 -10.51
CA PRO A 232 11.94 64.13 -10.76
C PRO A 232 11.62 63.31 -9.50
N ARG A 233 10.33 63.03 -9.29
CA ARG A 233 9.78 62.21 -8.20
C ARG A 233 8.72 61.26 -8.73
N TRP A 234 8.48 60.18 -8.00
CA TRP A 234 7.33 59.30 -8.24
C TRP A 234 6.38 59.32 -7.05
N ARG A 235 5.09 59.17 -7.31
CA ARG A 235 4.07 58.90 -6.29
C ARG A 235 3.10 57.85 -6.76
N LEU A 236 2.59 57.05 -5.83
CA LEU A 236 1.52 56.09 -6.07
C LEU A 236 0.20 56.72 -5.64
N ARG A 237 -0.73 56.89 -6.58
CA ARG A 237 -2.05 57.45 -6.33
C ARG A 237 -3.11 56.37 -6.48
N HIS A 238 -3.90 56.18 -5.44
CA HIS A 238 -5.07 55.31 -5.50
C HIS A 238 -6.19 55.96 -6.32
N ARG A 239 -7.08 55.17 -6.94
CA ARG A 239 -8.17 55.67 -7.79
C ARG A 239 -9.12 56.67 -7.12
N ASN A 240 -9.18 56.68 -5.79
CA ASN A 240 -9.96 57.66 -5.01
C ASN A 240 -9.27 59.03 -4.89
N GLY A 241 -8.06 59.19 -5.45
CA GLY A 241 -7.29 60.42 -5.41
C GLY A 241 -6.25 60.50 -4.30
N ASN A 242 -6.26 59.59 -3.32
CA ASN A 242 -5.29 59.61 -2.21
C ASN A 242 -3.89 59.17 -2.67
N VAL A 243 -2.88 59.89 -2.21
CA VAL A 243 -1.48 59.48 -2.36
C VAL A 243 -1.16 58.47 -1.27
N ILE A 244 -0.70 57.29 -1.65
CA ILE A 244 -0.44 56.17 -0.74
C ILE A 244 1.05 55.86 -0.58
N ALA A 245 1.89 56.29 -1.54
CA ALA A 245 3.34 56.25 -1.41
C ALA A 245 3.98 57.36 -2.25
N THR A 246 5.16 57.84 -1.84
CA THR A 246 5.97 58.81 -2.59
C THR A 246 7.44 58.47 -2.47
N SER A 247 8.25 58.87 -3.44
CA SER A 247 9.69 58.95 -3.21
C SER A 247 9.96 60.02 -2.15
N GLY A 248 10.59 59.64 -1.04
CA GLY A 248 10.92 60.55 0.06
C GLY A 248 11.77 61.74 -0.42
N GLN A 249 12.71 61.48 -1.33
CA GLN A 249 13.56 62.48 -1.97
C GLN A 249 13.27 62.67 -3.48
N GLY A 250 13.83 63.74 -4.04
CA GLY A 250 13.85 64.04 -5.48
C GLY A 250 15.10 63.45 -6.15
N TYR A 251 14.91 62.73 -7.25
CA TYR A 251 15.99 62.09 -7.99
C TYR A 251 16.77 63.09 -8.86
N SER A 252 18.01 62.76 -9.22
CA SER A 252 18.86 63.55 -10.12
C SER A 252 18.38 63.56 -11.58
N SER A 253 17.61 62.55 -12.01
CA SER A 253 17.06 62.47 -13.36
C SER A 253 15.79 61.63 -13.47
N ARG A 254 15.05 61.81 -14.57
CA ARG A 254 13.79 61.10 -14.84
C ARG A 254 14.00 59.59 -15.01
N GLY A 255 15.13 59.19 -15.61
CA GLY A 255 15.51 57.78 -15.76
C GLY A 255 15.80 57.10 -14.42
N LYS A 256 16.46 57.79 -13.49
CA LYS A 256 16.70 57.30 -12.12
C LYS A 256 15.41 57.18 -11.31
N ALA A 257 14.48 58.13 -11.45
CA ALA A 257 13.15 58.02 -10.85
C ALA A 257 12.35 56.81 -11.40
N GLN A 258 12.48 56.50 -12.69
CA GLN A 258 11.88 55.29 -13.29
C GLN A 258 12.53 54.00 -12.79
N GLN A 259 13.85 53.97 -12.60
CA GLN A 259 14.57 52.83 -12.03
C GLN A 259 14.16 52.58 -10.56
N GLY A 260 14.10 53.64 -9.74
CA GLY A 260 13.61 53.56 -8.37
C GLY A 260 12.17 53.05 -8.30
N LEU A 261 11.31 53.54 -9.19
CA LEU A 261 9.95 53.04 -9.34
C LEU A 261 9.91 51.54 -9.74
N HIS A 262 10.76 51.11 -10.67
CA HIS A 262 10.83 49.71 -11.09
C HIS A 262 11.26 48.80 -9.93
N SER A 263 12.22 49.25 -9.12
CA SER A 263 12.66 48.55 -7.91
C SER A 263 11.50 48.39 -6.92
N VAL A 264 10.74 49.46 -6.65
CA VAL A 264 9.56 49.38 -5.76
C VAL A 264 8.51 48.42 -6.30
N ARG A 265 8.20 48.46 -7.60
CA ARG A 265 7.22 47.53 -8.20
C ARG A 265 7.63 46.07 -8.09
N ARG A 266 8.93 45.79 -8.15
CA ARG A 266 9.48 44.44 -8.07
C ARG A 266 9.52 43.92 -6.63
N ASN A 267 9.97 44.77 -5.70
CA ASN A 267 10.26 44.36 -4.32
C ASN A 267 9.08 44.54 -3.36
N ALA A 268 8.06 45.34 -3.71
CA ALA A 268 6.92 45.58 -2.82
C ALA A 268 6.05 44.32 -2.60
N LEU A 269 5.86 43.48 -3.62
CA LEU A 269 5.20 42.19 -3.51
C LEU A 269 6.19 41.18 -2.92
N GLY A 270 6.19 41.04 -1.59
CA GLY A 270 7.10 40.16 -0.84
C GLY A 270 7.97 40.88 0.20
N ALA A 271 7.97 42.21 0.23
CA ALA A 271 8.62 42.96 1.30
C ALA A 271 7.88 42.75 2.64
N GLY A 272 8.57 42.19 3.63
CA GLY A 272 8.03 42.03 4.98
C GLY A 272 7.77 43.37 5.67
N LEU A 273 6.72 43.44 6.50
CA LEU A 273 6.42 44.62 7.31
C LEU A 273 7.31 44.63 8.57
N LEU A 274 8.23 45.58 8.64
CA LEU A 274 9.00 45.86 9.86
C LEU A 274 8.35 47.02 10.62
N ARG A 275 7.68 46.73 11.74
CA ARG A 275 7.19 47.77 12.66
C ARG A 275 8.34 48.24 13.54
N ILE A 276 8.81 49.46 13.31
CA ILE A 276 9.77 50.14 14.19
C ILE A 276 8.97 51.09 15.09
N GLU A 277 8.89 50.77 16.39
CA GLU A 277 8.29 51.68 17.38
C GLU A 277 9.30 52.79 17.69
N THR A 278 9.27 53.84 16.87
CA THR A 278 10.05 55.05 17.11
C THR A 278 9.22 55.98 17.99
N PRO A 279 9.68 56.39 19.19
CA PRO A 279 9.00 57.37 20.02
C PRO A 279 8.69 58.64 19.20
N VAL A 280 7.49 59.22 19.38
CA VAL A 280 6.95 60.30 18.53
C VAL A 280 7.92 61.49 18.36
N GLU A 281 8.68 61.82 19.40
CA GLU A 281 9.68 62.90 19.37
C GLU A 281 10.91 62.56 18.51
N ALA A 282 11.31 61.29 18.43
CA ALA A 282 12.41 60.83 17.59
C ALA A 282 11.97 60.63 16.12
N ALA A 283 10.72 60.25 15.89
CA ALA A 283 10.15 60.12 14.54
C ALA A 283 10.08 61.47 13.80
N ALA A 284 9.78 62.56 14.52
CA ALA A 284 9.75 63.91 13.96
C ALA A 284 11.14 64.43 13.53
N ALA A 285 12.20 64.01 14.23
CA ALA A 285 13.58 64.36 13.87
C ALA A 285 14.08 63.58 12.64
N ILE A 286 13.67 62.32 12.48
CA ILE A 286 14.02 61.47 11.33
C ILE A 286 13.24 61.88 10.07
N ALA A 287 11.98 62.29 10.19
CA ALA A 287 11.18 62.74 9.05
C ALA A 287 11.66 64.08 8.43
N ALA A 288 12.49 64.85 9.15
CA ALA A 288 13.07 66.10 8.70
C ALA A 288 14.52 65.96 8.21
N ASP A 289 15.16 64.81 8.46
CA ASP A 289 16.48 64.48 7.93
C ASP A 289 16.29 63.74 6.61
N ASP A 290 16.58 64.43 5.50
CA ASP A 290 16.55 63.79 4.18
C ASP A 290 17.57 62.63 4.13
N GLY A 291 18.56 62.53 5.03
CA GLY A 291 19.63 61.54 4.94
C GLY A 291 20.60 61.87 3.79
N PRO A 292 21.74 61.16 3.68
CA PRO A 292 22.70 61.42 2.61
C PRO A 292 22.06 61.16 1.24
N GLU A 293 22.40 62.00 0.26
CA GLU A 293 22.04 61.78 -1.14
C GLU A 293 22.54 60.39 -1.53
N PRO A 294 21.67 59.45 -1.97
CA PRO A 294 22.10 58.10 -2.26
C PRO A 294 23.13 58.18 -3.37
N GLU A 295 24.35 57.68 -3.11
CA GLU A 295 25.35 57.52 -4.17
C GLU A 295 24.71 56.74 -5.31
N ASP A 296 24.96 57.18 -6.54
CA ASP A 296 24.47 56.53 -7.74
C ASP A 296 24.72 55.03 -7.62
N ALA A 297 23.65 54.25 -7.48
CA ALA A 297 23.75 52.80 -7.50
C ALA A 297 24.50 52.44 -8.80
N ALA A 298 25.75 51.99 -8.66
CA ALA A 298 26.42 51.23 -9.69
C ALA A 298 25.45 50.13 -10.11
N GLU A 299 25.40 49.86 -11.42
CA GLU A 299 24.50 48.88 -12.04
C GLU A 299 24.20 47.75 -11.07
N PRO A 300 22.92 47.47 -10.74
CA PRO A 300 22.62 46.45 -9.76
C PRO A 300 23.21 45.13 -10.25
N ASP A 301 24.27 44.68 -9.58
CA ASP A 301 24.88 43.36 -9.69
C ASP A 301 23.97 42.29 -9.04
N VAL A 302 22.65 42.51 -9.16
CA VAL A 302 21.62 41.58 -8.73
C VAL A 302 21.21 40.83 -9.98
N ALA A 303 22.06 39.85 -10.31
CA ALA A 303 21.73 38.80 -11.24
C ALA A 303 20.39 38.19 -10.81
N VAL A 304 19.48 38.18 -11.78
CA VAL A 304 18.15 37.58 -11.70
C VAL A 304 18.34 36.07 -11.74
N PRO A 305 17.76 35.27 -10.83
CA PRO A 305 17.59 33.85 -11.12
C PRO A 305 16.51 33.76 -12.20
N SER A 306 16.93 33.47 -13.43
CA SER A 306 16.08 32.79 -14.41
C SER A 306 15.86 31.36 -13.95
N ASP A 307 14.76 30.73 -14.38
CA ASP A 307 14.34 29.36 -14.03
C ASP A 307 15.35 28.23 -14.38
N ASP A 308 16.57 28.58 -14.85
CA ASP A 308 17.64 27.68 -15.30
C ASP A 308 18.96 27.80 -14.49
N GLU A 309 19.03 28.58 -13.39
CA GLU A 309 20.24 28.65 -12.53
C GLU A 309 20.00 28.00 -11.15
N GLU A 310 20.84 27.03 -10.80
CA GLU A 310 20.87 26.37 -9.48
C GLU A 310 21.01 27.42 -8.37
N VAL A 311 20.09 27.42 -7.40
CA VAL A 311 20.16 28.31 -6.24
C VAL A 311 21.43 27.99 -5.46
N ALA A 312 22.44 28.85 -5.52
CA ALA A 312 23.69 28.64 -4.79
C ALA A 312 23.43 28.66 -3.27
N SER A 313 23.61 27.51 -2.62
CA SER A 313 23.52 27.38 -1.16
C SER A 313 24.90 27.34 -0.53
N ASN A 314 25.09 28.07 0.57
CA ASN A 314 26.29 27.96 1.42
C ASN A 314 26.05 27.00 2.60
N ALA A 315 25.13 26.07 2.44
CA ALA A 315 24.75 25.09 3.45
C ALA A 315 24.45 23.72 2.81
N THR A 316 24.69 22.68 3.60
CA THR A 316 24.52 21.28 3.21
C THR A 316 23.58 20.58 4.20
N PHE A 317 22.65 19.78 3.69
CA PHE A 317 21.85 18.87 4.51
C PHE A 317 22.68 17.62 4.85
N GLU A 318 22.99 17.44 6.13
CA GLU A 318 23.61 16.21 6.65
C GLU A 318 22.52 15.26 7.12
N LEU A 319 22.49 14.05 6.55
CA LEU A 319 21.59 12.97 6.93
C LEU A 319 22.35 11.93 7.76
N PHE A 320 21.87 11.60 8.96
CA PHE A 320 22.56 10.70 9.89
C PHE A 320 21.57 9.87 10.72
N GLU A 321 22.00 8.69 11.18
CA GLU A 321 21.26 7.86 12.13
C GLU A 321 21.63 8.27 13.57
N ASP A 322 20.63 8.48 14.42
CA ASP A 322 20.84 8.85 15.81
C ASP A 322 21.18 7.61 16.69
N ALA A 323 21.49 7.84 17.97
CA ALA A 323 21.80 6.75 18.89
C ALA A 323 20.62 5.80 19.19
N GLY A 324 19.40 6.19 18.83
CA GLY A 324 18.17 5.41 18.98
C GLY A 324 17.81 4.57 17.75
N GLY A 325 18.54 4.73 16.63
CA GLY A 325 18.25 4.07 15.35
C GLY A 325 17.27 4.84 14.46
N ASP A 326 16.92 6.06 14.85
CA ASP A 326 16.07 6.95 14.06
C ASP A 326 16.94 7.82 13.15
N TRP A 327 16.52 7.97 11.90
CA TRP A 327 17.15 8.86 10.94
C TRP A 327 16.78 10.31 11.20
N ARG A 328 17.78 11.19 11.22
CA ARG A 328 17.63 12.64 11.39
C ARG A 328 18.40 13.38 10.32
N TRP A 329 18.03 14.64 10.10
CA TRP A 329 18.73 15.52 9.17
C TRP A 329 19.00 16.87 9.84
N ARG A 330 20.11 17.51 9.47
CA ARG A 330 20.41 18.89 9.89
C ARG A 330 20.95 19.70 8.72
N LEU A 331 20.59 20.97 8.66
CA LEU A 331 21.15 21.91 7.69
C LEU A 331 22.35 22.62 8.32
N VAL A 332 23.54 22.40 7.76
CA VAL A 332 24.79 22.95 8.28
C VAL A 332 25.36 23.95 7.28
N HIS A 333 25.60 25.18 7.72
CA HIS A 333 26.31 26.17 6.92
C HIS A 333 27.77 25.75 6.73
N ASP A 334 28.42 26.19 5.65
CA ASP A 334 29.86 25.98 5.40
C ASP A 334 30.78 26.47 6.53
N ASN A 335 30.31 27.35 7.41
CA ASN A 335 31.04 27.82 8.58
C ASN A 335 30.94 26.86 9.80
N GLY A 336 30.24 25.74 9.65
CA GLY A 336 30.03 24.72 10.67
C GLY A 336 28.82 24.94 11.59
N ASN A 337 28.09 26.05 11.43
CA ASN A 337 26.91 26.32 12.26
C ASN A 337 25.70 25.53 11.76
N ILE A 338 24.99 24.90 12.70
CA ILE A 338 23.70 24.28 12.42
C ILE A 338 22.66 25.40 12.28
N ILE A 339 22.01 25.45 11.13
CA ILE A 339 20.97 26.44 10.82
C ILE A 339 19.58 25.87 11.18
N SER A 340 19.39 24.56 11.04
CA SER A 340 18.12 23.87 11.33
C SER A 340 18.33 22.38 11.56
N ASP A 341 17.48 21.74 12.36
CA ASP A 341 17.43 20.28 12.55
C ASP A 341 16.01 19.73 12.29
N SER A 342 15.94 18.42 12.06
CA SER A 342 14.75 17.61 12.07
C SER A 342 14.06 17.65 13.44
N GLY A 343 12.83 18.18 13.49
CA GLY A 343 12.06 18.25 14.73
C GLY A 343 11.54 16.90 15.23
N GLU A 344 11.75 15.83 14.47
CA GLU A 344 11.41 14.45 14.83
C GLU A 344 12.42 13.46 14.24
N GLY A 345 12.53 12.27 14.85
CA GLY A 345 13.29 11.15 14.30
C GLY A 345 12.45 10.33 13.31
N TYR A 346 13.04 9.91 12.20
CA TYR A 346 12.39 9.10 11.17
C TYR A 346 12.80 7.64 11.24
N ALA A 347 11.83 6.72 11.22
CA ALA A 347 12.12 5.29 11.27
C ALA A 347 12.93 4.72 10.07
N SER A 348 13.18 5.51 9.01
CA SER A 348 14.02 5.10 7.88
C SER A 348 14.63 6.28 7.13
N LYS A 349 15.77 6.03 6.47
CA LYS A 349 16.46 6.98 5.58
C LYS A 349 15.54 7.59 4.54
N SER A 350 14.76 6.76 3.84
CA SER A 350 13.85 7.22 2.78
C SER A 350 12.72 8.11 3.32
N ASN A 351 12.30 7.94 4.58
CA ASN A 351 11.34 8.85 5.22
C ASN A 351 11.96 10.22 5.47
N ALA A 352 13.22 10.25 5.92
CA ALA A 352 13.96 11.49 6.15
C ALA A 352 14.29 12.23 4.84
N GLU A 353 14.65 11.52 3.77
CA GLU A 353 14.83 12.10 2.43
C GLU A 353 13.53 12.70 1.88
N ARG A 354 12.40 12.01 2.06
CA ARG A 354 11.08 12.56 1.72
C ARG A 354 10.72 13.79 2.55
N ALA A 355 11.15 13.86 3.81
CA ALA A 355 10.98 15.04 4.65
C ALA A 355 11.82 16.22 4.14
N LEU A 356 13.07 15.98 3.73
CA LEU A 356 13.93 16.99 3.12
C LEU A 356 13.34 17.56 1.81
N GLY A 357 12.76 16.71 0.96
CA GLY A 357 12.06 17.14 -0.24
C GLY A 357 10.92 18.12 0.08
N ARG A 358 10.09 17.79 1.08
CA ARG A 358 9.03 18.69 1.55
C ARG A 358 9.59 20.02 2.06
N ILE A 359 10.70 20.02 2.80
CA ILE A 359 11.29 21.28 3.28
C ILE A 359 11.73 22.15 2.11
N ARG A 360 12.46 21.60 1.13
CA ARG A 360 12.88 22.36 -0.06
C ARG A 360 11.71 23.01 -0.78
N ASP A 361 10.61 22.26 -0.95
CA ASP A 361 9.42 22.73 -1.65
C ASP A 361 8.65 23.82 -0.87
N HIS A 362 8.68 23.77 0.47
CA HIS A 362 7.82 24.60 1.30
C HIS A 362 8.53 25.83 1.88
N VAL A 363 9.85 25.78 2.07
CA VAL A 363 10.58 26.79 2.86
C VAL A 363 10.65 28.15 2.16
N ALA A 364 10.75 28.17 0.83
CA ALA A 364 10.84 29.39 0.04
C ALA A 364 9.51 30.16 0.01
N ALA A 365 8.39 29.44 0.05
CA ALA A 365 7.04 29.98 0.04
C ALA A 365 6.42 30.16 1.44
N ALA A 366 7.06 29.64 2.50
CA ALA A 366 6.52 29.67 3.85
C ALA A 366 6.46 31.10 4.41
N ASP A 367 5.27 31.57 4.78
CA ASP A 367 5.09 32.87 5.43
C ASP A 367 5.60 32.87 6.88
N TYR A 368 5.96 34.06 7.38
CA TYR A 368 6.23 34.25 8.81
C TYR A 368 4.91 34.26 9.55
N LEU A 369 4.65 33.25 10.39
CA LEU A 369 3.48 33.21 11.26
C LEU A 369 3.72 34.25 12.38
N ARG A 370 3.06 35.41 12.29
CA ARG A 370 2.99 36.37 13.40
C ARG A 370 1.56 36.39 13.92
N ILE A 371 1.36 35.81 15.09
CA ILE A 371 0.20 36.08 15.92
C ILE A 371 0.53 37.39 16.66
N ASP A 372 -0.10 38.49 16.29
CA ASP A 372 0.09 39.79 16.98
C ASP A 372 -1.16 40.67 16.84
N PRO A 373 -1.95 40.84 17.91
CA PRO A 373 -2.00 40.02 19.12
C PRO A 373 -2.79 38.71 18.92
N ALA A 374 -3.54 38.58 17.81
CA ALA A 374 -4.31 37.38 17.48
C ALA A 374 -4.29 37.05 15.98
N ALA A 375 -4.52 35.78 15.63
CA ALA A 375 -4.59 35.31 14.25
C ALA A 375 -5.67 34.22 14.10
N PHE A 376 -6.28 34.12 12.92
CA PHE A 376 -7.22 33.05 12.60
C PHE A 376 -6.46 31.81 12.10
N GLU A 377 -6.62 30.69 12.80
CA GLU A 377 -6.17 29.37 12.36
C GLU A 377 -7.36 28.61 11.74
N VAL A 378 -7.25 28.25 10.46
CA VAL A 378 -8.21 27.37 9.78
C VAL A 378 -7.65 25.96 9.79
N PHE A 379 -8.41 25.00 10.33
CA PHE A 379 -7.98 23.61 10.48
C PHE A 379 -9.10 22.64 10.11
N ARG A 380 -8.74 21.39 9.82
CA ARG A 380 -9.69 20.29 9.60
C ARG A 380 -9.85 19.51 10.91
N ASP A 381 -11.07 19.31 11.37
CA ASP A 381 -11.36 18.56 12.58
C ASP A 381 -11.32 17.03 12.34
N ALA A 382 -11.50 16.25 13.40
CA ALA A 382 -11.50 14.79 13.33
C ALA A 382 -12.67 14.19 12.52
N ALA A 383 -13.75 14.96 12.31
CA ALA A 383 -14.87 14.57 11.46
C ALA A 383 -14.63 14.91 9.97
N GLY A 384 -13.50 15.55 9.67
CA GLY A 384 -13.14 15.96 8.33
C GLY A 384 -13.77 17.27 7.89
N GLU A 385 -14.43 18.00 8.80
CA GLU A 385 -15.02 19.32 8.56
C GLU A 385 -13.97 20.42 8.80
N TYR A 386 -14.09 21.53 8.09
CA TYR A 386 -13.20 22.68 8.26
C TYR A 386 -13.75 23.58 9.36
N ARG A 387 -12.89 23.99 10.29
CA ARG A 387 -13.21 24.95 11.34
C ARG A 387 -12.16 26.04 11.37
N TRP A 388 -12.49 27.15 12.00
CA TRP A 388 -11.50 28.18 12.29
C TRP A 388 -11.54 28.52 13.78
N ARG A 389 -10.41 28.97 14.31
CA ARG A 389 -10.30 29.54 15.65
C ARG A 389 -9.44 30.80 15.63
N LEU A 390 -9.84 31.81 16.39
CA LEU A 390 -9.04 33.00 16.65
C LEU A 390 -8.13 32.72 17.84
N VAL A 391 -6.84 32.66 17.62
CA VAL A 391 -5.83 32.33 18.63
C VAL A 391 -5.06 33.58 18.98
N HIS A 392 -4.98 33.90 20.26
CA HIS A 392 -4.14 34.97 20.80
C HIS A 392 -2.67 34.52 20.91
N GLU A 393 -1.71 35.45 20.93
CA GLU A 393 -0.27 35.16 21.00
C GLU A 393 0.14 34.31 22.22
N ASN A 394 -0.67 34.32 23.28
CA ASN A 394 -0.48 33.48 24.48
C ASN A 394 -1.06 32.06 24.34
N GLY A 395 -1.59 31.69 23.18
CA GLY A 395 -2.18 30.39 22.89
C GLY A 395 -3.65 30.24 23.28
N ASN A 396 -4.28 31.25 23.86
CA ASN A 396 -5.70 31.18 24.22
C ASN A 396 -6.58 31.31 22.97
N VAL A 397 -7.58 30.44 22.87
CA VAL A 397 -8.63 30.56 21.86
C VAL A 397 -9.61 31.63 22.31
N LEU A 398 -9.71 32.70 21.54
CA LEU A 398 -10.60 33.82 21.81
C LEU A 398 -12.00 33.59 21.26
N ALA A 399 -12.08 32.96 20.08
CA ALA A 399 -13.32 32.67 19.36
C ALA A 399 -13.14 31.43 18.49
N ASP A 400 -14.21 30.71 18.20
CA ASP A 400 -14.21 29.69 17.16
C ASP A 400 -15.49 29.74 16.31
N SER A 401 -15.51 28.90 15.27
CA SER A 401 -16.60 28.89 14.30
C SER A 401 -17.93 28.37 14.83
N GLY A 402 -17.97 27.68 15.97
CA GLY A 402 -19.13 26.98 16.53
C GLY A 402 -19.60 25.75 15.73
N GLU A 403 -19.50 25.82 14.40
CA GLU A 403 -19.89 24.79 13.46
C GLU A 403 -18.75 24.34 12.53
N GLY A 404 -18.89 23.14 11.98
CA GLY A 404 -18.02 22.59 10.94
C GLY A 404 -18.48 23.02 9.55
N TYR A 405 -17.55 23.48 8.73
CA TYR A 405 -17.79 23.84 7.33
C TYR A 405 -17.41 22.68 6.41
N ALA A 406 -18.22 22.47 5.36
CA ALA A 406 -17.95 21.43 4.36
C ALA A 406 -16.69 21.65 3.51
N SER A 407 -16.12 22.85 3.52
CA SER A 407 -14.95 23.22 2.70
C SER A 407 -14.19 24.38 3.34
N ARG A 408 -12.88 24.44 3.13
CA ARG A 408 -12.01 25.54 3.59
C ARG A 408 -12.51 26.91 3.14
N ALA A 409 -12.90 27.06 1.88
CA ALA A 409 -13.41 28.33 1.35
C ALA A 409 -14.65 28.85 2.10
N LYS A 410 -15.50 27.95 2.62
CA LYS A 410 -16.64 28.32 3.46
C LYS A 410 -16.21 28.74 4.87
N ALA A 411 -15.20 28.07 5.44
CA ALA A 411 -14.60 28.50 6.70
C ALA A 411 -13.93 29.89 6.57
N GLU A 412 -13.27 30.15 5.44
CA GLU A 412 -12.70 31.46 5.11
C GLU A 412 -13.78 32.54 4.90
N GLN A 413 -14.90 32.22 4.26
CA GLN A 413 -16.04 33.14 4.21
C GLN A 413 -16.62 33.42 5.60
N GLY A 414 -16.67 32.40 6.47
CA GLY A 414 -17.07 32.53 7.87
C GLY A 414 -16.15 33.47 8.65
N LEU A 415 -14.84 33.26 8.58
CA LEU A 415 -13.87 34.13 9.27
C LEU A 415 -13.87 35.56 8.71
N ASP A 416 -14.02 35.75 7.40
CA ASP A 416 -14.11 37.09 6.80
C ASP A 416 -15.39 37.81 7.23
N SER A 417 -16.49 37.07 7.44
CA SER A 417 -17.71 37.60 8.06
C SER A 417 -17.45 38.06 9.49
N VAL A 418 -16.68 37.32 10.29
CA VAL A 418 -16.31 37.75 11.64
C VAL A 418 -15.42 38.98 11.60
N ARG A 419 -14.38 39.00 10.76
CA ARG A 419 -13.47 40.15 10.59
C ARG A 419 -14.23 41.44 10.23
N SER A 420 -15.22 41.31 9.35
CA SER A 420 -16.00 42.46 8.87
C SER A 420 -17.03 42.97 9.88
N ASN A 421 -17.46 42.14 10.82
CA ASN A 421 -18.58 42.48 11.72
C ASN A 421 -18.17 42.66 13.18
N ALA A 422 -17.13 41.97 13.67
CA ALA A 422 -16.80 41.94 15.09
C ALA A 422 -16.46 43.32 15.68
N GLY A 423 -15.69 44.15 14.97
CA GLY A 423 -15.24 45.45 15.48
C GLY A 423 -16.37 46.46 15.75
N GLY A 424 -17.45 46.39 14.98
CA GLY A 424 -18.60 47.29 15.07
C GLY A 424 -19.87 46.67 15.64
N ALA A 425 -19.87 45.35 15.92
CA ALA A 425 -21.06 44.61 16.32
C ALA A 425 -21.65 45.16 17.63
N GLY A 426 -22.97 45.12 17.81
CA GLY A 426 -23.59 45.45 19.10
C GLY A 426 -23.30 44.41 20.19
N LEU A 427 -23.71 44.66 21.43
CA LEU A 427 -23.72 43.70 22.54
C LEU A 427 -25.10 43.67 23.18
N GLU A 428 -25.69 42.48 23.29
CA GLU A 428 -26.99 42.22 23.89
C GLU A 428 -26.90 41.10 24.95
N PHE A 429 -27.84 41.13 25.90
CA PHE A 429 -27.97 40.14 26.97
C PHE A 429 -29.37 39.52 26.93
N PRO A 430 -29.59 38.44 26.15
CA PRO A 430 -30.94 37.91 25.89
C PRO A 430 -31.69 37.45 27.15
N ASP A 431 -30.96 37.03 28.17
CA ASP A 431 -31.52 36.47 29.41
C ASP A 431 -31.65 37.50 30.54
N ASP A 432 -31.29 38.77 30.30
CA ASP A 432 -31.22 39.81 31.32
C ASP A 432 -31.77 41.15 30.77
N GLU A 433 -33.09 41.33 30.86
CA GLU A 433 -33.82 42.50 30.36
C GLU A 433 -33.38 43.83 31.04
N ASP A 434 -32.80 43.75 32.24
CA ASP A 434 -32.34 44.91 33.01
C ASP A 434 -30.90 45.32 32.63
N ALA A 435 -30.19 44.51 31.84
CA ALA A 435 -28.80 44.78 31.47
C ALA A 435 -28.69 45.73 30.27
N GLU A 436 -27.95 46.83 30.46
CA GLU A 436 -27.64 47.78 29.39
C GLU A 436 -26.63 47.16 28.40
N GLY A 437 -27.10 46.86 27.19
CA GLY A 437 -26.27 46.45 26.06
C GLY A 437 -25.51 47.61 25.41
N ARG A 438 -24.77 47.32 24.35
CA ARG A 438 -24.07 48.31 23.52
C ARG A 438 -24.66 48.32 22.12
N ALA A 439 -25.11 49.48 21.63
CA ALA A 439 -25.49 49.62 20.23
C ALA A 439 -24.27 49.43 19.32
N GLY A 440 -24.46 48.73 18.20
CA GLY A 440 -23.45 48.64 17.15
C GLY A 440 -23.24 49.97 16.43
N ASP A 441 -22.18 50.05 15.61
CA ASP A 441 -21.87 51.24 14.81
C ASP A 441 -22.79 51.47 13.60
N GLY A 442 -23.65 50.48 13.29
CA GLY A 442 -24.59 50.48 12.17
C GLY A 442 -24.00 50.00 10.84
N GLU A 443 -22.67 49.79 10.77
CA GLU A 443 -21.99 49.17 9.63
C GLU A 443 -21.99 47.64 9.78
N SER A 444 -21.73 47.16 11.00
CA SER A 444 -21.84 45.74 11.34
C SER A 444 -23.26 45.18 11.13
N LYS A 445 -23.31 43.98 10.56
CA LYS A 445 -24.50 43.13 10.37
C LYS A 445 -24.58 42.00 11.37
N ALA A 446 -23.95 42.17 12.53
CA ALA A 446 -23.95 41.18 13.58
C ALA A 446 -23.98 41.84 14.97
N THR A 447 -24.47 41.08 15.94
CA THR A 447 -24.59 41.47 17.34
C THR A 447 -24.02 40.35 18.22
N PHE A 448 -23.18 40.71 19.18
CA PHE A 448 -22.75 39.80 20.23
C PHE A 448 -23.89 39.58 21.21
N GLU A 449 -24.20 38.33 21.51
CA GLU A 449 -25.16 37.93 22.53
C GLU A 449 -24.39 37.22 23.65
N VAL A 450 -24.42 37.76 24.86
CA VAL A 450 -23.85 37.12 26.07
C VAL A 450 -24.99 36.54 26.90
N TYR A 451 -24.94 35.22 27.15
CA TYR A 451 -26.03 34.47 27.75
C TYR A 451 -25.52 33.42 28.74
N GLU A 452 -26.38 32.94 29.64
CA GLU A 452 -26.05 31.87 30.58
C GLU A 452 -26.49 30.52 29.99
N ASP A 453 -25.57 29.56 29.90
CA ASP A 453 -25.90 28.22 29.42
C ASP A 453 -26.66 27.41 30.47
N ARG A 454 -27.23 26.26 30.07
CA ARG A 454 -27.98 25.39 31.00
C ARG A 454 -27.15 24.85 32.18
N GLY A 455 -25.83 24.92 32.09
CA GLY A 455 -24.88 24.51 33.11
C GLY A 455 -24.47 25.64 34.06
N GLY A 456 -25.02 26.84 33.89
CA GLY A 456 -24.69 28.03 34.68
C GLY A 456 -23.36 28.69 34.30
N SER A 457 -22.80 28.34 33.13
CA SER A 457 -21.61 29.00 32.59
C SER A 457 -22.03 30.06 31.59
N TRP A 458 -21.36 31.21 31.63
CA TRP A 458 -21.61 32.31 30.72
C TRP A 458 -20.94 32.05 29.38
N ARG A 459 -21.65 32.26 28.29
CA ARG A 459 -21.13 32.12 26.92
C ARG A 459 -21.48 33.34 26.11
N TRP A 460 -20.78 33.51 25.01
CA TRP A 460 -21.10 34.53 24.03
C TRP A 460 -21.17 33.92 22.64
N ARG A 461 -21.99 34.51 21.78
CA ARG A 461 -22.06 34.19 20.35
C ARG A 461 -22.21 35.47 19.53
N LEU A 462 -21.65 35.51 18.34
CA LEU A 462 -21.82 36.58 17.38
C LEU A 462 -22.88 36.15 16.36
N VAL A 463 -24.04 36.80 16.39
CA VAL A 463 -25.19 36.46 15.54
C VAL A 463 -25.31 37.49 14.44
N HIS A 464 -25.27 37.04 13.19
CA HIS A 464 -25.53 37.90 12.04
C HIS A 464 -27.03 38.21 11.93
N ASP A 465 -27.40 39.35 11.34
CA ASP A 465 -28.80 39.81 11.10
C ASP A 465 -29.70 38.76 10.40
N ASN A 466 -29.11 37.75 9.76
CA ASN A 466 -29.84 36.67 9.08
C ASN A 466 -30.17 35.50 10.02
N GLY A 467 -29.76 35.57 11.29
CA GLY A 467 -29.95 34.56 12.33
C GLY A 467 -28.81 33.53 12.44
N ASN A 468 -27.79 33.60 11.58
CA ASN A 468 -26.67 32.66 11.65
C ASN A 468 -25.67 33.06 12.73
N ILE A 469 -25.20 32.09 13.50
CA ILE A 469 -24.07 32.26 14.41
C ILE A 469 -22.81 32.22 13.56
N ILE A 470 -22.06 33.31 13.54
CA ILE A 470 -20.83 33.42 12.75
C ILE A 470 -19.58 33.27 13.60
N ALA A 471 -19.67 33.34 14.93
CA ALA A 471 -18.61 33.01 15.88
C ALA A 471 -19.21 32.67 17.24
N ASP A 472 -18.53 31.86 18.04
CA ASP A 472 -18.86 31.71 19.45
C ASP A 472 -17.62 31.62 20.35
N GLY A 473 -17.87 31.76 21.66
CA GLY A 473 -16.85 31.54 22.68
C GLY A 473 -16.61 30.05 22.87
N GLY A 474 -15.44 29.59 22.45
CA GLY A 474 -15.01 28.18 22.54
C GLY A 474 -14.90 27.62 23.97
N GLU A 475 -15.18 28.43 24.99
CA GLU A 475 -15.21 28.05 26.39
C GLU A 475 -16.35 28.72 27.15
N GLY A 476 -16.76 28.10 28.27
CA GLY A 476 -17.72 28.70 29.20
C GLY A 476 -17.01 29.52 30.28
N TYR A 477 -17.47 30.74 30.50
CA TYR A 477 -16.95 31.68 31.48
C TYR A 477 -17.68 31.56 32.82
N ALA A 478 -16.94 31.76 33.92
CA ALA A 478 -17.52 31.69 35.28
C ALA A 478 -18.42 32.88 35.63
N SER A 479 -18.41 33.96 34.85
CA SER A 479 -19.20 35.16 35.10
C SER A 479 -19.55 35.90 33.82
N LYS A 480 -20.65 36.67 33.87
CA LYS A 480 -21.08 37.59 32.80
C LYS A 480 -19.96 38.55 32.40
N SER A 481 -19.30 39.16 33.38
CA SER A 481 -18.19 40.09 33.15
C SER A 481 -17.05 39.45 32.37
N ASN A 482 -16.64 38.22 32.72
CA ASN A 482 -15.57 37.53 31.99
C ASN A 482 -15.95 37.22 30.53
N ALA A 483 -17.23 36.89 30.28
CA ALA A 483 -17.72 36.70 28.92
C ALA A 483 -17.75 38.02 28.14
N THR A 484 -18.13 39.14 28.78
CA THR A 484 -18.07 40.47 28.18
C THR A 484 -16.62 40.87 27.85
N ASP A 485 -15.66 40.65 28.75
CA ASP A 485 -14.24 40.92 28.52
C ASP A 485 -13.68 40.06 27.36
N ALA A 486 -14.24 38.87 27.14
CA ALA A 486 -13.90 38.05 25.98
C ALA A 486 -14.45 38.65 24.68
N VAL A 487 -15.69 39.14 24.69
CA VAL A 487 -16.28 39.87 23.55
C VAL A 487 -15.46 41.11 23.20
N GLU A 488 -15.00 41.88 24.19
CA GLU A 488 -14.16 43.06 23.95
C GLU A 488 -12.86 42.70 23.24
N ARG A 489 -12.16 41.64 23.69
CA ARG A 489 -10.94 41.16 23.03
C ARG A 489 -11.19 40.70 21.60
N VAL A 490 -12.29 39.98 21.35
CA VAL A 490 -12.64 39.54 19.99
C VAL A 490 -12.99 40.73 19.11
N SER A 491 -13.74 41.71 19.62
CA SER A 491 -14.08 42.95 18.93
C SER A 491 -12.84 43.77 18.57
N GLU A 492 -11.82 43.79 19.43
CA GLU A 492 -10.57 44.52 19.20
C GLU A 492 -9.66 43.79 18.20
N TYR A 493 -9.49 42.48 18.35
CA TYR A 493 -8.45 41.75 17.61
C TYR A 493 -8.94 41.14 16.30
N ALA A 494 -10.20 40.72 16.18
CA ALA A 494 -10.70 40.05 14.98
C ALA A 494 -10.61 40.89 13.69
N PRO A 495 -10.85 42.23 13.69
CA PRO A 495 -10.75 43.05 12.48
C PRO A 495 -9.34 43.09 11.85
N ASP A 496 -8.31 43.11 12.69
CA ASP A 496 -6.90 43.20 12.29
C ASP A 496 -6.19 41.84 12.27
N ALA A 497 -6.84 40.79 12.80
CA ALA A 497 -6.28 39.45 12.83
C ALA A 497 -6.02 38.94 11.41
N SER A 498 -4.77 38.62 11.13
CA SER A 498 -4.39 37.95 9.89
C SER A 498 -5.04 36.58 9.83
N ALA A 499 -5.65 36.26 8.69
CA ALA A 499 -5.97 34.87 8.38
C ALA A 499 -4.63 34.23 8.09
N LEU A 500 -4.30 33.18 8.82
CA LEU A 500 -3.16 32.35 8.48
C LEU A 500 -3.52 31.67 7.16
N ALA A 501 -3.26 32.38 6.05
CA ALA A 501 -3.41 31.85 4.71
C ALA A 501 -2.41 30.71 4.61
N ALA A 502 -2.90 29.49 4.70
CA ALA A 502 -2.05 28.32 4.65
C ALA A 502 -1.42 28.22 3.25
N GLY A 503 -0.24 28.83 3.10
CA GLY A 503 0.88 28.14 2.47
C GLY A 503 1.08 26.80 3.17
N SER A 504 1.61 25.83 2.45
CA SER A 504 1.70 24.43 2.89
C SER A 504 2.51 24.24 4.20
N ALA A 505 3.37 25.22 4.57
CA ALA A 505 4.00 25.32 5.88
C ALA A 505 4.23 26.80 6.29
N ALA A 506 4.36 27.06 7.60
CA ALA A 506 4.62 28.40 8.14
C ALA A 506 5.67 28.37 9.26
N PHE A 507 6.47 29.43 9.36
CA PHE A 507 7.45 29.60 10.43
C PHE A 507 6.79 30.23 11.66
N GLU A 508 6.69 29.47 12.74
CA GLU A 508 6.28 29.94 14.07
C GLU A 508 7.52 30.33 14.86
N ILE A 509 7.59 31.59 15.32
CA ILE A 509 8.63 32.09 16.22
C ILE A 509 7.99 32.29 17.59
N TYR A 510 8.54 31.63 18.61
CA TYR A 510 7.99 31.62 19.96
C TYR A 510 9.09 31.71 21.01
N GLU A 511 8.73 32.14 22.21
CA GLU A 511 9.60 32.13 23.39
C GLU A 511 9.34 30.84 24.19
N ASP A 512 10.39 30.12 24.56
CA ASP A 512 10.27 28.88 25.31
C ASP A 512 10.21 29.13 26.84
N ALA A 513 10.02 28.05 27.61
CA ALA A 513 9.92 28.13 29.07
C ALA A 513 11.23 28.59 29.77
N SER A 514 12.32 28.73 29.02
CA SER A 514 13.63 29.21 29.47
C SER A 514 13.92 30.64 29.01
N GLU A 515 12.91 31.37 28.51
CA GLU A 515 13.02 32.75 27.99
C GLU A 515 13.96 32.86 26.77
N GLU A 516 14.17 31.73 26.06
CA GLU A 516 14.92 31.70 24.81
C GLU A 516 13.97 31.69 23.61
N TRP A 517 14.32 32.46 22.57
CA TRP A 517 13.55 32.53 21.35
C TRP A 517 13.85 31.34 20.46
N ARG A 518 12.83 30.62 20.02
CA ARG A 518 12.94 29.48 19.09
C ARG A 518 12.05 29.69 17.89
N TRP A 519 12.32 28.91 16.84
CA TRP A 519 11.43 28.86 15.69
C TRP A 519 11.16 27.41 15.30
N ARG A 520 9.98 27.16 14.74
CA ARG A 520 9.62 25.89 14.10
C ARG A 520 8.86 26.12 12.81
N LEU A 521 9.18 25.35 11.78
CA LEU A 521 8.42 25.27 10.55
C LEU A 521 7.33 24.21 10.75
N ARG A 522 6.07 24.66 10.84
CA ARG A 522 4.92 23.75 10.95
C ARG A 522 4.24 23.57 9.62
N HIS A 523 4.01 22.31 9.26
CA HIS A 523 3.14 21.94 8.15
C HIS A 523 1.68 22.09 8.56
N ARG A 524 0.80 22.29 7.58
CA ARG A 524 -0.66 22.45 7.77
C ARG A 524 -1.37 21.35 8.56
N ASN A 525 -0.78 20.15 8.68
CA ASN A 525 -1.32 19.03 9.45
C ASN A 525 -0.89 19.02 10.93
N GLY A 526 -0.18 20.07 11.39
CA GLY A 526 0.33 20.18 12.75
C GLY A 526 1.73 19.61 12.95
N ASN A 527 2.29 18.90 11.97
CA ASN A 527 3.63 18.32 12.06
C ASN A 527 4.70 19.41 12.01
N VAL A 528 5.69 19.30 12.90
CA VAL A 528 6.89 20.12 12.85
C VAL A 528 7.80 19.52 11.78
N LEU A 529 7.99 20.26 10.68
CA LEU A 529 8.89 19.83 9.61
C LEU A 529 10.35 20.10 9.98
N ALA A 530 10.61 21.22 10.64
CA ALA A 530 11.94 21.69 11.00
C ALA A 530 11.86 22.57 12.23
N ASP A 531 12.92 22.63 13.03
CA ASP A 531 13.06 23.61 14.11
C ASP A 531 14.48 24.17 14.20
N SER A 532 14.65 25.14 15.10
CA SER A 532 15.89 25.86 15.31
C SER A 532 17.02 25.00 15.89
N GLY A 533 16.74 23.89 16.56
CA GLY A 533 17.71 23.05 17.28
C GLY A 533 18.36 23.71 18.49
N GLU A 534 18.43 25.05 18.51
CA GLU A 534 18.99 25.90 19.56
C GLU A 534 18.02 27.03 19.94
N GLY A 535 18.24 27.61 21.13
CA GLY A 535 17.56 28.82 21.60
C GLY A 535 18.34 30.09 21.27
N TYR A 536 17.64 31.15 20.90
CA TYR A 536 18.22 32.45 20.57
C TYR A 536 17.97 33.47 21.67
N ALA A 537 18.97 34.29 21.98
CA ALA A 537 18.88 35.34 22.99
C ALA A 537 17.92 36.50 22.63
N SER A 538 17.42 36.55 21.39
CA SER A 538 16.45 37.56 20.97
C SER A 538 15.59 37.09 19.80
N ARG A 539 14.38 37.64 19.71
CA ARG A 539 13.46 37.42 18.58
C ARG A 539 14.10 37.76 17.24
N SER A 540 14.87 38.85 17.17
CA SER A 540 15.56 39.28 15.95
C SER A 540 16.55 38.22 15.46
N ASN A 541 17.28 37.58 16.39
CA ASN A 541 18.20 36.49 16.04
C ASN A 541 17.45 35.26 15.52
N ALA A 542 16.30 34.92 16.09
CA ALA A 542 15.44 33.85 15.58
C ALA A 542 14.89 34.16 14.17
N VAL A 543 14.52 35.41 13.89
CA VAL A 543 14.11 35.85 12.55
C VAL A 543 15.26 35.79 11.55
N GLU A 544 16.46 36.21 11.93
CA GLU A 544 17.65 36.08 11.10
C GLU A 544 17.97 34.62 10.79
N ALA A 545 17.82 33.72 11.77
CA ALA A 545 17.98 32.29 11.57
C ALA A 545 16.98 31.76 10.53
N VAL A 546 15.68 32.09 10.65
CA VAL A 546 14.67 31.74 9.63
C VAL A 546 15.04 32.29 8.25
N THR A 547 15.56 33.52 8.18
CA THR A 547 15.99 34.13 6.92
C THR A 547 17.14 33.35 6.28
N ARG A 548 18.10 32.86 7.08
CA ARG A 548 19.18 31.98 6.61
C ARG A 548 18.66 30.63 6.13
N VAL A 549 17.64 30.07 6.79
CA VAL A 549 16.98 28.83 6.33
C VAL A 549 16.34 29.07 4.96
N LYS A 550 15.53 30.12 4.80
CA LYS A 550 14.86 30.46 3.53
C LYS A 550 15.85 30.69 2.39
N ALA A 551 17.01 31.27 2.68
CA ALA A 551 18.03 31.56 1.69
C ALA A 551 18.82 30.31 1.23
N ASN A 552 19.06 29.34 2.12
CA ASN A 552 19.99 28.24 1.83
C ASN A 552 19.29 26.89 1.58
N ALA A 553 18.19 26.59 2.29
CA ALA A 553 17.54 25.29 2.19
C ALA A 553 17.06 24.90 0.77
N PRO A 554 16.55 25.80 -0.09
CA PRO A 554 16.13 25.44 -1.45
C PRO A 554 17.26 24.89 -2.34
N GLY A 555 18.49 25.36 -2.13
CA GLY A 555 19.66 25.02 -2.95
C GLY A 555 20.66 24.08 -2.28
N ALA A 556 20.43 23.67 -1.03
CA ALA A 556 21.40 22.88 -0.25
C ALA A 556 21.48 21.44 -0.77
N GLU A 557 22.69 20.94 -1.05
CA GLU A 557 22.92 19.54 -1.38
C GLU A 557 22.69 18.62 -0.16
N THR A 558 22.38 17.33 -0.40
CA THR A 558 22.24 16.33 0.67
C THR A 558 23.46 15.42 0.70
N VAL A 559 24.07 15.28 1.87
CA VAL A 559 25.19 14.36 2.12
C VAL A 559 24.85 13.42 3.27
N GLU A 560 25.27 12.17 3.15
CA GLU A 560 25.15 11.16 4.22
C GLU A 560 26.42 11.17 5.07
N LYS A 561 26.25 11.07 6.40
CA LYS A 561 27.36 11.19 7.35
C LYS A 561 27.51 10.00 8.27
#